data_AF-A0A9P8MU37-F1
#
_entry.id   AF-A0A9P8MU37-F1
#
_cell.length_a   1.000
_cell.length_b   1.000
_cell.length_c   1.000
_cell.angle_alpha   90.00
_cell.angle_beta   90.00
_cell.angle_gamma   90.00
#
_symmetry.space_group_name_H-M   'P 1'
#
loop_
_entity.id
_entity.type
_entity.pdbx_description
1 polymer ?
#
loop_
_entity_poly.entity_id
_entity_poly.type
_entity_poly.pdbx_seq_one_letter_code
_entity_poly.pdbx_strand_id
1 'polypeptide(L)'
;MIRDITMAYTQSQTKLARVILAALPQELKRRYPEGTILRIVKPLYGIAEAGAHWFNTYHDHHCRKLNMETSSFDPCLLITANNIADKDLFGIAALQTDDTFIVGTDAFLKIEEKELCFKAKPKRFSKKKGQAQNLEEINLQASSRHQDYAAQRARGAYIASICQPEATYDCSVAAQAQEPVNTDFKALNKRIEWQINNPDRGLCYIPIDLESAKIFVFTDGSFANNKDLSSQIGFVIIIANETAQSTDSFSIRGNILH
;
A
#
# COMPACT_ATOMS: atom_id res chain seq x y z
N MET A 1 -4.52 8.31 6.17
CA MET A 1 -3.53 8.57 7.25
C MET A 1 -2.90 7.25 7.66
N ILE A 2 -1.65 7.27 8.14
CA ILE A 2 -0.93 6.09 8.64
C ILE A 2 -0.84 6.19 10.15
N ARG A 3 -1.21 5.10 10.83
CA ARG A 3 -0.93 4.85 12.25
C ARG A 3 0.13 3.76 12.36
N ASP A 4 1.06 3.93 13.28
CA ASP A 4 2.19 3.03 13.53
C ASP A 4 2.20 2.69 15.03
N ILE A 5 1.87 1.44 15.35
CA ILE A 5 1.80 0.91 16.71
C ILE A 5 3.18 0.49 17.18
N THR A 6 3.65 1.07 18.28
CA THR A 6 4.99 0.79 18.80
C THR A 6 5.03 -0.58 19.47
N MET A 7 5.91 -1.47 19.01
CA MET A 7 6.06 -2.83 19.56
C MET A 7 4.72 -3.60 19.63
N ALA A 8 3.95 -3.58 18.54
CA ALA A 8 2.60 -4.15 18.42
C ALA A 8 2.39 -5.46 19.20
N TYR A 9 3.20 -6.48 18.95
CA TYR A 9 3.01 -7.80 19.57
C TYR A 9 3.05 -7.78 21.11
N THR A 10 3.91 -6.95 21.70
CA THR A 10 4.02 -6.84 23.17
C THR A 10 2.76 -6.27 23.81
N GLN A 11 1.97 -5.53 23.03
CA GLN A 11 0.73 -4.90 23.46
C GLN A 11 -0.50 -5.81 23.31
N SER A 12 -0.32 -7.03 22.80
CA SER A 12 -1.37 -8.05 22.76
C SER A 12 -1.97 -8.28 24.14
N GLN A 13 -3.29 -8.43 24.19
CA GLN A 13 -4.03 -8.65 25.44
C GLN A 13 -4.01 -10.12 25.88
N THR A 14 -3.77 -11.02 24.94
CA THR A 14 -3.69 -12.47 25.17
C THR A 14 -2.26 -12.92 25.51
N LYS A 15 -2.15 -14.07 26.18
CA LYS A 15 -0.88 -14.74 26.49
C LYS A 15 -0.62 -15.83 25.47
N LEU A 16 0.66 -16.18 25.29
CA LEU A 16 1.07 -17.28 24.41
C LEU A 16 0.43 -18.60 24.85
N ALA A 17 -0.02 -19.41 23.89
CA ALA A 17 -0.66 -20.69 24.18
C ALA A 17 0.35 -21.74 24.65
N ARG A 18 1.57 -21.69 24.11
CA ARG A 18 2.66 -22.61 24.46
C ARG A 18 3.67 -21.98 25.41
N VAL A 19 4.36 -22.84 26.16
CA VAL A 19 5.49 -22.41 26.99
C VAL A 19 6.69 -22.17 26.09
N ILE A 20 7.16 -20.92 26.05
CA ILE A 20 8.39 -20.55 25.36
C ILE A 20 9.42 -20.13 26.40
N LEU A 21 10.58 -20.78 26.34
CA LEU A 21 11.72 -20.50 27.20
C LEU A 21 12.83 -19.88 26.35
N ALA A 22 13.49 -18.88 26.90
CA ALA A 22 14.62 -18.20 26.28
C ALA A 22 15.79 -18.11 27.27
N ALA A 23 17.01 -18.27 26.76
CA ALA A 23 18.21 -17.98 27.54
C ALA A 23 18.27 -16.48 27.85
N LEU A 24 18.94 -16.11 28.95
CA LEU A 24 19.17 -14.69 29.22
C LEU A 24 20.08 -14.07 28.15
N PRO A 25 19.74 -12.87 27.66
CA PRO A 25 20.63 -12.10 26.82
C PRO A 25 21.89 -11.71 27.60
N GLN A 26 23.00 -11.52 26.89
CA GLN A 26 24.33 -11.38 27.49
C GLN A 26 24.42 -10.21 28.47
N GLU A 27 23.66 -9.15 28.19
CA GLU A 27 23.54 -7.92 28.97
C GLU A 27 22.90 -8.15 30.34
N LEU A 28 22.03 -9.16 30.47
CA LEU A 28 21.34 -9.47 31.72
C LEU A 28 22.01 -10.57 32.54
N LYS A 29 22.97 -11.33 31.97
CA LYS A 29 23.63 -12.44 32.66
C LYS A 29 24.27 -12.05 33.99
N ARG A 30 24.84 -10.85 34.09
CA ARG A 30 25.46 -10.35 35.34
C ARG A 30 24.45 -10.04 36.45
N ARG A 31 23.17 -9.88 36.12
CA ARG A 31 22.12 -9.42 37.02
C ARG A 31 21.33 -10.55 37.66
N TYR A 32 21.48 -11.78 37.15
CA TYR A 32 20.72 -12.94 37.59
C TYR A 32 21.65 -14.14 37.83
N PRO A 33 21.28 -15.09 38.71
CA PRO A 33 22.08 -16.28 38.97
C PRO A 33 22.37 -17.09 37.70
N GLU A 34 23.49 -17.81 37.72
CA GLU A 34 23.84 -18.74 36.64
C GLU A 34 22.76 -19.82 36.48
N GLY A 35 22.45 -20.17 35.23
CA GLY A 35 21.38 -21.13 34.91
C GLY A 35 19.96 -20.53 34.90
N THR A 36 19.80 -19.22 35.11
CA THR A 36 18.47 -18.58 34.95
C THR A 36 17.98 -18.71 33.49
N ILE A 37 16.68 -19.01 33.33
CA ILE A 37 15.99 -19.08 32.04
C ILE A 37 14.76 -18.17 32.11
N LEU A 38 14.47 -17.46 31.02
CA LEU A 38 13.30 -16.60 30.90
C LEU A 38 12.12 -17.39 30.33
N ARG A 39 10.95 -17.30 30.97
CA ARG A 39 9.69 -17.74 30.38
C ARG A 39 9.02 -16.56 29.70
N ILE A 40 8.81 -16.66 28.40
CA ILE A 40 8.11 -15.65 27.64
C ILE A 40 6.60 -15.84 27.83
N VAL A 41 5.93 -14.83 28.36
CA VAL A 41 4.50 -14.88 28.72
C VAL A 41 3.62 -14.26 27.63
N LYS A 42 4.08 -13.17 27.02
CA LYS A 42 3.35 -12.40 26.02
C LYS A 42 3.97 -12.56 24.63
N PRO A 43 3.18 -12.33 23.55
CA PRO A 43 3.70 -12.33 22.19
C PRO A 43 4.89 -11.38 21.98
N LEU A 44 5.87 -11.86 21.22
CA LEU A 44 7.08 -11.13 20.82
C LEU A 44 7.39 -11.40 19.35
N TYR A 45 8.20 -10.51 18.76
CA TYR A 45 8.72 -10.71 17.41
C TYR A 45 9.56 -11.99 17.34
N GLY A 46 9.42 -12.73 16.24
CA GLY A 46 10.07 -14.03 16.04
C GLY A 46 9.27 -15.22 16.57
N ILE A 47 8.16 -15.00 17.30
CA ILE A 47 7.25 -16.07 17.72
C ILE A 47 6.14 -16.23 16.67
N ALA A 48 5.99 -17.44 16.13
CA ALA A 48 5.05 -17.73 15.04
C ALA A 48 3.59 -17.33 15.32
N GLU A 49 3.09 -17.55 16.54
CA GLU A 49 1.70 -17.21 16.93
C GLU A 49 1.50 -15.72 17.27
N ALA A 50 2.56 -14.92 17.36
CA ALA A 50 2.45 -13.54 17.84
C ALA A 50 1.57 -12.65 16.95
N GLY A 51 1.64 -12.85 15.63
CA GLY A 51 0.81 -12.13 14.66
C GLY A 51 -0.69 -12.38 14.90
N ALA A 52 -1.10 -13.61 15.21
CA ALA A 52 -2.50 -13.95 15.45
C ALA A 52 -3.02 -13.33 16.77
N HIS A 53 -2.22 -13.36 17.83
CA HIS A 53 -2.57 -12.70 19.09
C HIS A 53 -2.76 -11.18 18.93
N TRP A 54 -1.88 -10.56 18.15
CA TRP A 54 -1.97 -9.14 17.86
C TRP A 54 -3.15 -8.82 16.96
N PHE A 55 -3.34 -9.57 15.87
CA PHE A 55 -4.47 -9.41 14.98
C PHE A 55 -5.79 -9.46 15.77
N ASN A 56 -6.01 -10.50 16.58
CA ASN A 56 -7.23 -10.60 17.39
C ASN A 56 -7.39 -9.41 18.35
N THR A 57 -6.32 -8.98 19.02
CA THR A 57 -6.36 -7.85 19.96
C THR A 57 -6.75 -6.54 19.26
N TYR A 58 -6.12 -6.26 18.12
CA TYR A 58 -6.23 -4.99 17.43
C TYR A 58 -7.47 -4.91 16.53
N HIS A 59 -7.85 -6.04 15.92
CA HIS A 59 -9.12 -6.23 15.22
C HIS A 59 -10.30 -6.07 16.19
N ASP A 60 -10.28 -6.76 17.34
CA ASP A 60 -11.33 -6.62 18.38
C ASP A 60 -11.45 -5.16 18.84
N HIS A 61 -10.32 -4.45 18.95
CA HIS A 61 -10.34 -3.03 19.28
C HIS A 61 -11.11 -2.22 18.24
N HIS A 62 -10.80 -2.37 16.95
CA HIS A 62 -11.51 -1.65 15.89
C HIS A 62 -13.00 -2.02 15.85
N CYS A 63 -13.32 -3.31 15.95
CA CYS A 63 -14.71 -3.75 15.92
C CYS A 63 -15.51 -3.24 17.12
N ARG A 64 -14.98 -3.36 18.35
CA ARG A 64 -15.74 -3.03 19.57
C ARG A 64 -15.68 -1.56 19.96
N LYS A 65 -14.57 -0.87 19.71
CA LYS A 65 -14.37 0.53 20.11
C LYS A 65 -14.74 1.52 19.01
N LEU A 66 -14.54 1.13 17.76
CA LEU A 66 -14.80 2.00 16.61
C LEU A 66 -16.04 1.58 15.82
N ASN A 67 -16.75 0.54 16.28
CA ASN A 67 -17.95 -0.01 15.65
C ASN A 67 -17.73 -0.29 14.16
N MET A 68 -16.65 -1.01 13.87
CA MET A 68 -16.29 -1.41 12.51
C MET A 68 -16.59 -2.88 12.26
N GLU A 69 -16.92 -3.19 11.03
CA GLU A 69 -17.12 -4.53 10.52
C GLU A 69 -16.03 -4.88 9.52
N THR A 70 -15.79 -6.18 9.38
CA THR A 70 -14.79 -6.70 8.45
C THR A 70 -15.37 -6.78 7.04
N SER A 71 -14.57 -6.42 6.04
CA SER A 71 -14.93 -6.63 4.64
C SER A 71 -15.16 -8.12 4.36
N SER A 72 -16.07 -8.42 3.43
CA SER A 72 -16.38 -9.81 3.06
C SER A 72 -15.20 -10.57 2.45
N PHE A 73 -14.20 -9.86 1.90
CA PHE A 73 -13.09 -10.46 1.15
C PHE A 73 -11.75 -10.43 1.89
N ASP A 74 -11.53 -9.46 2.77
CA ASP A 74 -10.25 -9.28 3.46
C ASP A 74 -10.47 -9.04 4.96
N PRO A 75 -10.01 -9.96 5.85
CA PRO A 75 -10.15 -9.82 7.29
C PRO A 75 -9.37 -8.64 7.89
N CYS A 76 -8.39 -8.12 7.16
CA CYS A 76 -7.59 -6.96 7.55
C CYS A 76 -8.20 -5.64 7.05
N LEU A 77 -9.24 -5.66 6.23
CA LEU A 77 -9.94 -4.46 5.77
C LEU A 77 -11.24 -4.29 6.57
N LEU A 78 -11.33 -3.20 7.32
CA LEU A 78 -12.50 -2.86 8.12
C LEU A 78 -13.18 -1.60 7.60
N ILE A 79 -14.49 -1.56 7.73
CA ILE A 79 -15.35 -0.42 7.40
C ILE A 79 -16.32 -0.15 8.55
N THR A 80 -16.68 1.09 8.80
CA THR A 80 -17.74 1.44 9.76
C THR A 80 -19.00 0.62 9.50
N ALA A 81 -19.59 0.05 10.55
CA ALA A 81 -20.81 -0.73 10.45
C ALA A 81 -22.00 0.11 9.94
N ASN A 82 -22.89 -0.52 9.16
CA ASN A 82 -24.06 0.15 8.57
C ASN A 82 -25.12 0.57 9.61
N ASN A 83 -24.98 0.15 10.86
CA ASN A 83 -25.91 0.46 11.94
C ASN A 83 -25.67 1.84 12.58
N ILE A 84 -24.67 2.60 12.13
CA ILE A 84 -24.41 3.94 12.64
C ILE A 84 -25.36 4.94 12.01
N ALA A 85 -26.23 5.54 12.83
CA ALA A 85 -27.20 6.55 12.40
C ALA A 85 -26.54 7.85 11.93
N ASP A 86 -25.34 8.14 12.45
CA ASP A 86 -24.56 9.31 12.08
C ASP A 86 -23.70 9.03 10.84
N LYS A 87 -24.15 9.53 9.68
CA LYS A 87 -23.41 9.42 8.42
C LYS A 87 -22.06 10.15 8.47
N ASP A 88 -21.87 11.09 9.37
CA ASP A 88 -20.59 11.78 9.55
C ASP A 88 -19.56 10.93 10.31
N LEU A 89 -19.89 9.71 10.74
CA LEU A 89 -18.99 8.80 11.48
C LEU A 89 -18.43 7.67 10.61
N PHE A 90 -18.00 8.00 9.39
CA PHE A 90 -17.51 7.02 8.43
C PHE A 90 -15.99 6.84 8.49
N GLY A 91 -15.52 5.59 8.45
CA GLY A 91 -14.12 5.21 8.45
C GLY A 91 -13.87 3.86 7.77
N ILE A 92 -12.69 3.74 7.18
CA ILE A 92 -12.10 2.53 6.60
C ILE A 92 -10.71 2.39 7.21
N ALA A 93 -10.39 1.19 7.69
CA ALA A 93 -9.09 0.86 8.26
C ALA A 93 -8.55 -0.42 7.61
N ALA A 94 -7.38 -0.33 6.98
CA ALA A 94 -6.64 -1.49 6.51
C ALA A 94 -5.50 -1.78 7.50
N LEU A 95 -5.56 -2.93 8.15
CA LEU A 95 -4.60 -3.38 9.15
C LEU A 95 -3.41 -4.05 8.47
N GLN A 96 -2.20 -3.67 8.87
CA GLN A 96 -0.97 -4.34 8.44
C GLN A 96 -0.01 -4.45 9.62
N THR A 97 -0.14 -5.51 10.41
CA THR A 97 0.70 -5.73 11.61
C THR A 97 0.73 -4.50 12.54
N ASP A 98 1.85 -3.79 12.65
CA ASP A 98 2.00 -2.55 13.40
C ASP A 98 1.51 -1.30 12.66
N ASP A 99 1.50 -1.31 11.33
CA ASP A 99 0.98 -0.24 10.51
C ASP A 99 -0.54 -0.35 10.32
N THR A 100 -1.21 0.78 10.18
CA THR A 100 -2.63 0.85 9.82
C THR A 100 -2.87 2.01 8.88
N PHE A 101 -3.49 1.72 7.75
CA PHE A 101 -3.95 2.75 6.84
C PHE A 101 -5.41 3.09 7.15
N ILE A 102 -5.66 4.33 7.57
CA ILE A 102 -6.99 4.78 8.01
C ILE A 102 -7.43 5.95 7.12
N VAL A 103 -8.64 5.84 6.59
CA VAL A 103 -9.35 6.91 5.88
C VAL A 103 -10.70 7.07 6.55
N GLY A 104 -11.11 8.30 6.85
CA GLY A 104 -12.40 8.53 7.49
C GLY A 104 -12.69 10.00 7.66
N THR A 105 -13.89 10.30 8.11
CA THR A 105 -14.32 11.65 8.45
C THR A 105 -13.56 12.18 9.67
N ASP A 106 -13.55 13.51 9.84
CA ASP A 106 -12.89 14.12 10.99
C ASP A 106 -13.50 13.66 12.33
N ALA A 107 -14.80 13.37 12.37
CA ALA A 107 -15.45 12.85 13.56
C ALA A 107 -14.95 11.43 13.89
N PHE A 108 -14.89 10.54 12.89
CA PHE A 108 -14.34 9.20 13.06
C PHE A 108 -12.88 9.24 13.51
N LEU A 109 -12.04 10.05 12.85
CA LEU A 109 -10.61 10.14 13.17
C LEU A 109 -10.32 10.68 14.58
N LYS A 110 -11.21 11.51 15.14
CA LYS A 110 -11.12 11.98 16.53
C LYS A 110 -11.49 10.89 17.53
N ILE A 111 -12.54 10.12 17.26
CA ILE A 111 -12.95 8.98 18.10
C ILE A 111 -11.87 7.92 18.09
N GLU A 112 -11.34 7.61 16.91
CA GLU A 112 -10.25 6.66 16.73
C GLU A 112 -9.00 7.05 17.53
N GLU A 113 -8.63 8.33 17.55
CA GLU A 113 -7.53 8.82 18.40
C GLU A 113 -7.86 8.71 19.89
N LYS A 114 -9.09 9.05 20.28
CA LYS A 114 -9.53 9.06 21.68
C LYS A 114 -9.62 7.66 22.29
N GLU A 115 -10.14 6.69 21.55
CA GLU A 115 -10.36 5.33 22.04
C GLU A 115 -9.09 4.48 22.01
N LEU A 116 -8.04 4.93 21.30
CA LEU A 116 -6.79 4.20 21.17
C LEU A 116 -6.15 3.91 22.53
N CYS A 117 -6.10 2.63 22.88
CA CYS A 117 -5.51 2.15 24.14
C CYS A 117 -4.10 1.57 23.98
N PHE A 118 -3.49 1.75 22.80
CA PHE A 118 -2.16 1.24 22.46
C PHE A 118 -1.16 2.37 22.30
N LYS A 119 0.10 2.10 22.64
CA LYS A 119 1.22 3.00 22.36
C LYS A 119 1.44 3.06 20.86
N ALA A 120 1.27 4.24 20.28
CA ALA A 120 1.44 4.49 18.87
C ALA A 120 2.28 5.74 18.63
N LYS A 121 2.92 5.81 17.46
CA LYS A 121 3.55 7.05 16.98
C LYS A 121 2.46 8.03 16.51
N PRO A 122 2.76 9.33 16.47
CA PRO A 122 1.82 10.32 15.92
C PRO A 122 1.39 9.96 14.50
N LYS A 123 0.09 10.07 14.20
CA LYS A 123 -0.44 9.80 12.86
C LYS A 123 0.23 10.69 11.83
N ARG A 124 0.54 10.12 10.66
CA ARG A 124 1.16 10.84 9.54
C ARG A 124 0.31 10.72 8.29
N PHE A 125 0.32 11.75 7.45
CA PHE A 125 -0.17 11.60 6.09
C PHE A 125 0.80 10.72 5.32
N SER A 126 0.27 9.80 4.50
CA SER A 126 1.10 9.05 3.57
C SER A 126 1.70 10.05 2.59
N LYS A 127 3.02 10.19 2.62
CA LYS A 127 3.78 10.96 1.63
C LYS A 127 4.56 9.97 0.79
N LYS A 128 4.73 10.25 -0.50
CA LYS A 128 5.62 9.48 -1.39
C LYS A 128 7.00 9.40 -0.71
N LYS A 129 7.42 8.19 -0.31
CA LYS A 129 8.68 7.95 0.38
C LYS A 129 9.79 7.76 -0.64
N GLY A 130 10.20 8.84 -1.32
CA GLY A 130 11.42 8.88 -2.11
C GLY A 130 11.64 7.71 -3.08
N GLN A 131 10.61 6.99 -3.52
CA GLN A 131 10.82 5.76 -4.30
C GLN A 131 11.47 6.06 -5.64
N ALA A 132 11.18 7.24 -6.20
CA ALA A 132 11.84 7.79 -7.37
C ALA A 132 13.34 8.09 -7.15
N GLN A 133 13.81 8.25 -5.90
CA GLN A 133 15.22 8.50 -5.58
C GLN A 133 16.09 7.25 -5.78
N ASN A 134 15.47 6.06 -5.87
CA ASN A 134 16.17 4.81 -6.17
C ASN A 134 16.22 4.51 -7.67
N LEU A 135 15.68 5.40 -8.52
CA LEU A 135 15.81 5.26 -9.97
C LEU A 135 17.20 5.73 -10.40
N GLU A 136 17.82 4.96 -11.28
CA GLU A 136 19.14 5.26 -11.83
C GLU A 136 19.17 4.85 -13.31
N GLU A 137 19.88 5.62 -14.12
CA GLU A 137 20.10 5.26 -15.51
C GLU A 137 20.97 4.00 -15.63
N ILE A 138 20.64 3.15 -16.60
CA ILE A 138 21.38 1.93 -16.86
C ILE A 138 22.66 2.28 -17.61
N ASN A 139 23.81 1.88 -17.08
CA ASN A 139 25.08 2.02 -17.78
C ASN A 139 25.19 0.99 -18.92
N LEU A 140 25.15 1.48 -20.17
CA LEU A 140 25.18 0.65 -21.38
C LEU A 140 26.44 -0.20 -21.54
N GLN A 141 27.55 0.21 -20.91
CA GLN A 141 28.86 -0.45 -20.97
C GLN A 141 29.10 -1.42 -19.80
N ALA A 142 28.23 -1.43 -18.79
CA ALA A 142 28.40 -2.29 -17.63
C ALA A 142 28.06 -3.75 -17.96
N SER A 143 28.80 -4.69 -17.39
CA SER A 143 28.50 -6.11 -17.47
C SER A 143 27.17 -6.46 -16.78
N SER A 144 26.76 -5.68 -15.77
CA SER A 144 25.51 -5.82 -15.03
C SER A 144 24.26 -5.29 -15.75
N ARG A 145 24.40 -4.65 -16.93
CA ARG A 145 23.33 -3.88 -17.57
C ARG A 145 21.99 -4.61 -17.72
N HIS A 146 21.99 -5.92 -17.94
CA HIS A 146 20.75 -6.71 -18.04
C HIS A 146 20.03 -6.85 -16.69
N GLN A 147 20.79 -7.03 -15.62
CA GLN A 147 20.25 -7.05 -14.25
C GLN A 147 19.75 -5.65 -13.87
N ASP A 148 20.51 -4.62 -14.21
CA ASP A 148 20.13 -3.22 -13.98
C ASP A 148 18.87 -2.86 -14.75
N TYR A 149 18.73 -3.34 -16.00
CA TYR A 149 17.51 -3.18 -16.80
C TYR A 149 16.30 -3.80 -16.12
N ALA A 150 16.39 -5.05 -15.67
CA ALA A 150 15.29 -5.70 -14.96
C ALA A 150 14.91 -4.94 -13.67
N ALA A 151 15.91 -4.46 -12.92
CA ALA A 151 15.68 -3.71 -11.68
C ALA A 151 15.03 -2.34 -11.94
N GLN A 152 15.57 -1.55 -12.87
CA GLN A 152 15.07 -0.21 -13.16
C GLN A 152 13.71 -0.25 -13.85
N ARG A 153 13.47 -1.24 -14.72
CA ARG A 153 12.15 -1.51 -15.28
C ARG A 153 11.11 -1.76 -14.20
N ALA A 154 11.42 -2.61 -13.22
CA ALA A 154 10.51 -2.91 -12.12
C ALA A 154 10.24 -1.69 -11.24
N ARG A 155 11.28 -0.92 -10.90
CA ARG A 155 11.15 0.32 -10.11
C ARG A 155 10.34 1.39 -10.86
N GLY A 156 10.63 1.61 -12.14
CA GLY A 156 9.92 2.56 -12.98
C GLY A 156 8.43 2.19 -13.12
N ALA A 157 8.13 0.90 -13.35
CA ALA A 157 6.77 0.39 -13.45
C ALA A 157 5.98 0.57 -12.13
N TYR A 158 6.61 0.34 -10.98
CA TYR A 158 5.99 0.57 -9.67
C TYR A 158 5.61 2.05 -9.47
N ILE A 159 6.48 2.98 -9.85
CA ILE A 159 6.19 4.41 -9.75
C ILE A 159 5.08 4.81 -10.75
N ALA A 160 5.12 4.23 -11.95
CA ALA A 160 4.12 4.47 -12.99
C ALA A 160 2.72 4.07 -12.53
N SER A 161 2.57 2.85 -12.00
CA SER A 161 1.27 2.31 -11.56
C SER A 161 0.69 3.02 -10.34
N ILE A 162 1.53 3.63 -9.50
CA ILE A 162 1.07 4.30 -8.28
C ILE A 162 0.76 5.76 -8.51
N CYS A 163 1.54 6.44 -9.35
CA CYS A 163 1.40 7.89 -9.45
C CYS A 163 1.81 8.51 -10.77
N GLN A 164 2.53 7.85 -11.68
CA GLN A 164 2.99 8.44 -12.94
C GLN A 164 2.44 7.65 -14.14
N PRO A 165 1.13 7.67 -14.40
CA PRO A 165 0.54 6.89 -15.49
C PRO A 165 1.14 7.21 -16.87
N GLU A 166 1.75 8.38 -17.04
CA GLU A 166 2.47 8.78 -18.26
C GLU A 166 3.66 7.87 -18.59
N ALA A 167 4.18 7.14 -17.61
CA ALA A 167 5.28 6.18 -17.77
C ALA A 167 4.80 4.75 -18.06
N THR A 168 3.51 4.45 -17.86
CA THR A 168 2.97 3.07 -17.91
C THR A 168 3.20 2.41 -19.27
N TYR A 169 3.03 3.15 -20.37
CA TYR A 169 3.26 2.62 -21.72
C TYR A 169 4.72 2.18 -21.93
N ASP A 170 5.69 3.05 -21.66
CA ASP A 170 7.10 2.73 -21.88
C ASP A 170 7.57 1.61 -20.94
N CYS A 171 7.07 1.58 -19.70
CA CYS A 171 7.32 0.48 -18.77
C CYS A 171 6.73 -0.86 -19.27
N SER A 172 5.54 -0.83 -19.90
CA SER A 172 4.91 -2.01 -20.51
C SER A 172 5.68 -2.50 -21.73
N VAL A 173 6.16 -1.60 -22.59
CA VAL A 173 7.03 -1.96 -23.73
C VAL A 173 8.34 -2.58 -23.23
N ALA A 174 8.96 -2.00 -22.21
CA ALA A 174 10.17 -2.56 -21.59
C ALA A 174 9.92 -3.92 -20.92
N ALA A 175 8.69 -4.22 -20.49
CA ALA A 175 8.34 -5.52 -19.91
C ALA A 175 8.40 -6.66 -20.93
N GLN A 176 8.17 -6.35 -22.21
CA GLN A 176 8.10 -7.33 -23.29
C GLN A 176 9.48 -7.71 -23.85
N ALA A 177 10.51 -6.89 -23.61
CA ALA A 177 11.88 -7.19 -24.01
C ALA A 177 12.51 -8.25 -23.08
N GLN A 178 12.38 -9.54 -23.44
CA GLN A 178 13.00 -10.65 -22.69
C GLN A 178 14.53 -10.61 -22.80
N GLU A 179 15.06 -10.32 -23.99
CA GLU A 179 16.48 -10.14 -24.27
C GLU A 179 16.72 -8.70 -24.76
N PRO A 180 16.88 -7.72 -23.86
CA PRO A 180 16.96 -6.32 -24.23
C PRO A 180 18.23 -6.03 -25.04
N VAL A 181 18.08 -5.32 -26.16
CA VAL A 181 19.19 -4.84 -27.00
C VAL A 181 19.48 -3.37 -26.72
N ASN A 182 20.57 -2.82 -27.28
CA ASN A 182 21.01 -1.43 -27.06
C ASN A 182 19.90 -0.38 -27.29
N THR A 183 18.92 -0.62 -28.17
CA THR A 183 17.78 0.29 -28.35
C THR A 183 16.83 0.28 -27.16
N ASP A 184 16.62 -0.88 -26.53
CA ASP A 184 15.68 -1.05 -25.43
C ASP A 184 16.25 -0.42 -24.15
N PHE A 185 17.55 -0.57 -23.89
CA PHE A 185 18.21 0.14 -22.79
C PHE A 185 18.10 1.66 -22.94
N LYS A 186 18.31 2.19 -24.14
CA LYS A 186 18.18 3.64 -24.41
C LYS A 186 16.74 4.12 -24.24
N ALA A 187 15.76 3.35 -24.73
CA ALA A 187 14.35 3.67 -24.59
C ALA A 187 13.93 3.71 -23.11
N LEU A 188 14.33 2.71 -22.32
CA LEU A 188 14.05 2.68 -20.89
C LEU A 188 14.76 3.82 -20.16
N ASN A 189 16.05 4.07 -20.42
CA ASN A 189 16.78 5.19 -19.80
C ASN A 189 16.10 6.53 -20.04
N LYS A 190 15.61 6.80 -21.26
CA LYS A 190 14.86 8.02 -21.57
C LYS A 190 13.62 8.17 -20.67
N ARG A 191 12.90 7.08 -20.42
CA ARG A 191 11.75 7.13 -19.51
C ARG A 191 12.18 7.29 -18.05
N ILE A 192 13.21 6.57 -17.60
CA ILE A 192 13.75 6.69 -16.25
C ILE A 192 14.22 8.12 -15.96
N GLU A 193 14.97 8.72 -16.87
CA GLU A 193 15.40 10.12 -16.79
C GLU A 193 14.22 11.07 -16.65
N TRP A 194 13.15 10.87 -17.43
CA TRP A 194 11.91 11.63 -17.27
C TRP A 194 11.31 11.44 -15.88
N GLN A 195 11.23 10.22 -15.34
CA GLN A 195 10.67 9.97 -14.01
C GLN A 195 11.51 10.62 -12.90
N ILE A 196 12.84 10.58 -13.01
CA ILE A 196 13.79 11.23 -12.09
C ILE A 196 13.60 12.75 -12.10
N ASN A 197 13.45 13.35 -13.28
CA ASN A 197 13.29 14.80 -13.45
C ASN A 197 11.88 15.29 -13.09
N ASN A 198 10.92 14.40 -12.87
CA ASN A 198 9.52 14.73 -12.58
C ASN A 198 9.00 14.07 -11.29
N PRO A 199 9.70 14.20 -10.14
CA PRO A 199 9.35 13.46 -8.92
C PRO A 199 7.97 13.83 -8.35
N ASP A 200 7.56 15.09 -8.55
CA ASP A 200 6.30 15.62 -8.05
C ASP A 200 5.13 15.43 -9.02
N ARG A 201 5.38 14.94 -10.24
CA ARG A 201 4.29 14.55 -11.15
C ARG A 201 3.49 13.41 -10.55
N GLY A 202 2.17 13.53 -10.63
CA GLY A 202 1.31 12.38 -10.52
C GLY A 202 -0.16 12.68 -10.29
N LEU A 203 -0.91 11.61 -10.03
CA LEU A 203 -2.35 11.68 -9.79
C LEU A 203 -2.67 12.44 -8.50
N CYS A 204 -3.57 13.40 -8.61
CA CYS A 204 -4.16 14.10 -7.48
C CYS A 204 -5.59 13.60 -7.29
N TYR A 205 -5.84 12.93 -6.16
CA TYR A 205 -7.16 12.40 -5.84
C TYR A 205 -8.05 13.51 -5.29
N ILE A 206 -9.25 13.64 -5.85
CA ILE A 206 -10.30 14.56 -5.39
C ILE A 206 -11.40 13.79 -4.63
N PRO A 207 -12.12 14.46 -3.70
CA PRO A 207 -13.31 13.87 -3.11
C PRO A 207 -14.35 13.51 -4.18
N ILE A 208 -14.97 12.35 -4.03
CA ILE A 208 -16.02 11.83 -4.90
C ILE A 208 -17.26 11.58 -4.07
N ASP A 209 -18.41 12.00 -4.60
CA ASP A 209 -19.70 11.65 -3.99
C ASP A 209 -19.99 10.19 -4.30
N LEU A 210 -19.85 9.32 -3.31
CA LEU A 210 -20.02 7.89 -3.49
C LEU A 210 -21.47 7.48 -3.79
N GLU A 211 -22.47 8.30 -3.45
CA GLU A 211 -23.88 7.99 -3.71
C GLU A 211 -24.19 7.99 -5.22
N SER A 212 -23.59 8.91 -5.96
CA SER A 212 -23.74 9.04 -7.41
C SER A 212 -22.53 8.55 -8.21
N ALA A 213 -21.51 8.01 -7.53
CA ALA A 213 -20.27 7.56 -8.18
C ALA A 213 -20.51 6.33 -9.06
N LYS A 214 -19.83 6.32 -10.21
CA LYS A 214 -19.78 5.17 -11.12
C LYS A 214 -18.33 4.79 -11.38
N ILE A 215 -18.12 3.49 -11.65
CA ILE A 215 -16.85 2.98 -12.17
C ILE A 215 -16.94 2.97 -13.68
N PHE A 216 -16.05 3.71 -14.33
CA PHE A 216 -15.86 3.72 -15.77
C PHE A 216 -14.63 2.90 -16.12
N VAL A 217 -14.76 2.03 -17.11
CA VAL A 217 -13.65 1.27 -17.66
C VAL A 217 -13.57 1.59 -19.14
N PHE A 218 -12.52 2.31 -19.52
CA PHE A 218 -12.20 2.56 -20.92
C PHE A 218 -11.16 1.56 -21.36
N THR A 219 -11.41 0.87 -22.46
CA THR A 219 -10.50 -0.13 -23.01
C THR A 219 -10.25 0.16 -24.47
N ASP A 220 -9.00 0.07 -24.91
CA ASP A 220 -8.65 0.16 -26.32
C ASP A 220 -7.55 -0.83 -26.68
N GLY A 221 -7.57 -1.31 -27.91
CA GLY A 221 -6.62 -2.29 -28.43
C GLY A 221 -5.78 -1.70 -29.55
N SER A 222 -4.47 -1.90 -29.48
CA SER A 222 -3.55 -1.56 -30.57
C SER A 222 -3.15 -2.83 -31.31
N PHE A 223 -3.66 -2.98 -32.54
CA PHE A 223 -3.45 -4.17 -33.36
C PHE A 223 -2.02 -4.26 -33.89
N ALA A 224 -1.35 -5.39 -33.69
CA ALA A 224 -0.04 -5.72 -34.23
C ALA A 224 1.02 -4.61 -34.04
N ASN A 225 0.97 -3.89 -32.92
CA ASN A 225 1.86 -2.73 -32.68
C ASN A 225 3.27 -3.15 -32.28
N ASN A 226 3.43 -4.38 -31.80
CA ASN A 226 4.70 -4.90 -31.35
C ASN A 226 5.56 -5.38 -32.53
N LYS A 227 6.87 -5.46 -32.29
CA LYS A 227 7.84 -5.95 -33.29
C LYS A 227 7.54 -7.39 -33.75
N ASP A 228 6.93 -8.19 -32.90
CA ASP A 228 6.52 -9.57 -33.16
C ASP A 228 5.09 -9.69 -33.72
N LEU A 229 4.47 -8.55 -34.10
CA LEU A 229 3.08 -8.44 -34.57
C LEU A 229 2.03 -8.84 -33.53
N SER A 230 2.41 -8.98 -32.26
CA SER A 230 1.43 -9.12 -31.19
C SER A 230 0.70 -7.78 -30.95
N SER A 231 -0.55 -7.89 -30.50
CA SER A 231 -1.38 -6.74 -30.16
C SER A 231 -1.27 -6.41 -28.68
N GLN A 232 -1.43 -5.13 -28.34
CA GLN A 232 -1.50 -4.68 -26.96
C GLN A 232 -2.92 -4.21 -26.63
N ILE A 233 -3.31 -4.36 -25.37
CA ILE A 233 -4.53 -3.77 -24.83
C ILE A 233 -4.14 -2.74 -23.77
N GLY A 234 -4.77 -1.57 -23.86
CA GLY A 234 -4.73 -0.53 -22.84
C GLY A 234 -6.09 -0.43 -22.18
N PHE A 235 -6.10 -0.14 -20.88
CA PHE A 235 -7.32 0.23 -20.19
C PHE A 235 -7.04 1.30 -19.15
N VAL A 236 -8.08 2.07 -18.83
CA VAL A 236 -8.08 3.04 -17.74
C VAL A 236 -9.35 2.83 -16.93
N ILE A 237 -9.19 2.68 -15.61
CA ILE A 237 -10.28 2.54 -14.64
C ILE A 237 -10.42 3.87 -13.90
N ILE A 238 -11.62 4.42 -13.89
CA ILE A 238 -11.93 5.70 -13.27
C ILE A 238 -13.12 5.52 -12.34
N ILE A 239 -13.04 6.07 -11.13
CA ILE A 239 -14.23 6.31 -10.29
C ILE A 239 -14.60 7.78 -10.38
N ALA A 240 -15.82 8.07 -10.85
CA ALA A 240 -16.23 9.45 -11.11
C ALA A 240 -17.73 9.67 -10.96
N ASN A 241 -18.10 10.93 -10.74
CA ASN A 241 -19.48 11.41 -10.88
C ASN A 241 -19.68 12.00 -12.28
N GLU A 242 -20.84 11.75 -12.89
CA GLU A 242 -21.24 12.42 -14.14
C GLU A 242 -21.70 13.85 -13.83
N THR A 243 -21.20 14.83 -14.58
CA THR A 243 -21.52 16.25 -14.37
C THR A 243 -22.44 16.84 -15.44
N ALA A 244 -22.47 16.23 -16.63
CA ALA A 244 -23.37 16.60 -17.72
C ALA A 244 -23.52 15.43 -18.69
N GLN A 245 -24.74 15.24 -19.20
CA GLN A 245 -25.05 14.23 -20.21
C GLN A 245 -25.82 14.89 -21.36
N SER A 246 -25.33 14.69 -22.57
CA SER A 246 -26.00 14.98 -23.83
C SER A 246 -26.26 13.66 -24.57
N THR A 247 -26.94 13.70 -25.72
CA THR A 247 -27.25 12.51 -26.51
C THR A 247 -26.02 11.69 -26.90
N ASP A 248 -24.89 12.36 -27.22
CA ASP A 248 -23.69 11.70 -27.77
C ASP A 248 -22.42 11.88 -26.90
N SER A 249 -22.52 12.62 -25.79
CA SER A 249 -21.36 12.86 -24.92
C SER A 249 -21.75 13.05 -23.47
N PHE A 250 -20.85 12.66 -22.58
CA PHE A 250 -20.98 12.88 -21.15
C PHE A 250 -19.66 13.40 -20.59
N SER A 251 -19.74 14.17 -19.50
CA SER A 251 -18.59 14.66 -18.76
C SER A 251 -18.52 13.97 -17.42
N ILE A 252 -17.32 13.54 -17.04
CA ILE A 252 -17.05 12.93 -15.73
C ILE A 252 -16.03 13.77 -14.97
N ARG A 253 -16.19 13.81 -13.66
CA ARG A 253 -15.18 14.36 -12.74
C ARG A 253 -14.85 13.31 -11.70
N GLY A 254 -13.59 12.86 -11.69
CA GLY A 254 -13.17 11.86 -10.72
C GLY A 254 -11.71 11.47 -10.75
N ASN A 255 -11.44 10.27 -10.25
CA ASN A 255 -10.10 9.79 -9.96
C ASN A 255 -9.75 8.57 -10.81
N ILE A 256 -8.54 8.56 -11.36
CA ILE A 256 -7.97 7.38 -12.00
C ILE A 256 -7.56 6.38 -10.90
N LEU A 257 -8.02 5.15 -11.04
CA LEU A 257 -7.71 4.03 -10.16
C LEU A 257 -6.59 3.14 -10.74
N HIS A 258 -6.59 2.94 -12.06
CA HIS A 258 -5.60 2.13 -12.78
C HIS A 258 -5.48 2.57 -14.22
#